data_AF-A0A9Y2AJU3-F1
#
_entry.id   AF-A0A9Y2AJU3-F1
#
_cell.length_a   1.000
_cell.length_b   1.000
_cell.length_c   1.000
_cell.angle_alpha   90.00
_cell.angle_beta   90.00
_cell.angle_gamma   90.00
#
_symmetry.space_group_name_H-M   'P 1'
#
loop_
_entity.id
_entity.type
_entity.pdbx_description
1 polymer ?
#
loop_
_entity_poly.entity_id
_entity_poly.type
_entity_poly.pdbx_seq_one_letter_code
_entity_poly.pdbx_strand_id
1 'polypeptide(L)'
;MRKQKYSICFTAFLVIIIFCMTACGKSEKIAVTNNLDTAYEAVDSQGSVIKMFEKPKKIMTTHFYLDAIVLGIVPPERMIAIFKTASDPAVSYMVKKAEKIQNNTSEISLETVVALSPDLIITREGAGEEMIQSYRDLETPVFVV
;
A
#
# COMPACT_ATOMS: atom_id res chain seq x y z
N MET A 1 14.17 50.66 -46.43
CA MET A 1 13.52 50.57 -45.11
C MET A 1 12.34 49.59 -45.03
N ARG A 2 11.54 49.36 -46.09
CA ARG A 2 10.37 48.45 -46.06
C ARG A 2 10.75 46.95 -45.93
N LYS A 3 11.76 46.47 -46.66
CA LYS A 3 12.22 45.05 -46.61
C LYS A 3 12.77 44.61 -45.25
N GLN A 4 13.44 45.51 -44.52
CA GLN A 4 14.01 45.22 -43.19
C GLN A 4 12.92 45.06 -42.12
N LYS A 5 11.79 45.76 -42.26
CA LYS A 5 10.62 45.59 -41.38
C LYS A 5 9.93 44.23 -41.57
N TYR A 6 9.86 43.72 -42.82
CA TYR A 6 9.31 42.38 -43.09
C TYR A 6 10.24 41.26 -42.59
N SER A 7 11.56 41.45 -42.66
CA SER A 7 12.53 40.48 -42.13
C SER A 7 12.44 40.36 -40.60
N ILE A 8 12.30 41.49 -39.89
CA ILE A 8 12.17 41.51 -38.42
C ILE A 8 10.82 40.93 -37.98
N CYS A 9 9.74 41.24 -38.70
CA CYS A 9 8.42 40.62 -38.45
C CYS A 9 8.43 39.12 -38.71
N PHE A 10 9.13 38.65 -39.76
CA PHE A 10 9.21 37.23 -40.09
C PHE A 10 9.99 36.45 -39.03
N THR A 11 11.11 37.00 -38.54
CA THR A 11 11.87 36.38 -37.45
C THR A 11 11.10 36.39 -36.12
N ALA A 12 10.36 37.46 -35.82
CA ALA A 12 9.52 37.52 -34.62
C ALA A 12 8.37 36.50 -34.65
N PHE A 13 7.76 36.30 -35.81
CA PHE A 13 6.71 35.30 -36.01
C PHE A 13 7.23 33.87 -35.83
N LEU A 14 8.45 33.59 -36.31
CA LEU A 14 9.09 32.27 -36.19
C LEU A 14 9.46 31.94 -34.73
N VAL A 15 9.90 32.92 -33.95
CA VAL A 15 10.20 32.75 -32.51
C VAL A 15 8.93 32.50 -31.68
N ILE A 16 7.81 33.14 -32.02
CA ILE A 16 6.51 32.93 -31.36
C ILE A 16 5.98 31.51 -31.59
N ILE A 17 6.15 30.98 -32.82
CA ILE A 17 5.75 29.59 -33.14
C ILE A 17 6.55 28.57 -32.32
N ILE A 18 7.85 28.81 -32.12
CA ILE A 18 8.71 27.94 -31.30
C ILE A 18 8.25 27.94 -29.84
N PHE A 19 7.82 29.09 -29.31
CA PHE A 19 7.33 29.22 -27.94
C PHE A 19 5.93 28.58 -27.75
N CYS A 20 5.11 28.50 -28.80
CA CYS A 20 3.81 27.82 -28.74
C CYS A 20 3.90 26.29 -28.66
N MET A 21 5.03 25.68 -29.05
CA MET A 21 5.20 24.22 -29.02
C MET A 21 5.67 23.65 -27.68
N THR A 22 6.03 24.50 -26.69
CA THR A 22 6.43 24.06 -25.35
C THR A 22 5.29 24.05 -24.33
N ALA A 23 4.08 24.47 -24.71
CA ALA A 23 2.88 24.39 -23.88
C ALA A 23 2.07 23.11 -24.11
N CYS A 24 2.74 21.95 -24.17
CA CYS A 24 2.05 20.68 -23.97
C CYS A 24 1.96 20.45 -22.46
N GLY A 25 0.93 21.02 -21.84
CA GLY A 25 0.56 20.69 -20.48
C GLY A 25 0.36 19.19 -20.38
N LYS A 26 1.27 18.51 -19.68
CA LYS A 26 1.11 17.13 -19.27
C LYS A 26 0.01 17.13 -18.20
N SER A 27 -1.24 17.18 -18.63
CA SER A 27 -2.33 16.69 -17.81
C SER A 27 -2.03 15.21 -17.63
N GLU A 28 -1.68 14.81 -16.41
CA GLU A 28 -1.86 13.43 -15.98
C GLU A 28 -3.35 13.14 -16.16
N LYS A 29 -3.69 12.71 -17.37
CA LYS A 29 -4.78 11.78 -17.54
C LYS A 29 -4.34 10.61 -16.68
N ILE A 30 -4.95 10.48 -15.51
CA ILE A 30 -5.14 9.19 -14.87
C ILE A 30 -5.76 8.36 -15.98
N ALA A 31 -4.91 7.68 -16.73
CA ALA A 31 -5.32 6.57 -17.54
C ALA A 31 -5.85 5.61 -16.50
N VAL A 32 -7.17 5.63 -16.34
CA VAL A 32 -7.91 4.45 -15.92
C VAL A 32 -7.66 3.47 -17.05
N THR A 33 -6.47 2.87 -17.03
CA THR A 33 -6.23 1.60 -17.66
C THR A 33 -7.28 0.72 -17.02
N ASN A 34 -8.20 0.23 -17.84
CA ASN A 34 -9.01 -0.92 -17.47
C ASN A 34 -8.02 -2.07 -17.25
N ASN A 35 -7.36 -2.10 -16.09
CA ASN A 35 -6.64 -3.27 -15.61
C ASN A 35 -7.72 -4.22 -15.18
N LEU A 36 -7.90 -5.26 -15.97
CA LEU A 36 -8.83 -6.36 -15.68
C LEU A 36 -8.45 -7.17 -14.43
N ASP A 37 -7.49 -6.70 -13.61
CA ASP A 37 -6.85 -7.47 -12.54
C ASP A 37 -7.00 -6.88 -11.11
N THR A 38 -7.28 -5.59 -10.89
CA THR A 38 -7.44 -5.05 -9.52
C THR A 38 -8.91 -5.10 -9.07
N ALA A 39 -9.22 -5.81 -7.98
CA ALA A 39 -10.58 -5.91 -7.45
C ALA A 39 -11.02 -4.65 -6.70
N TYR A 40 -10.14 -4.10 -5.86
CA TYR A 40 -10.38 -2.82 -5.16
C TYR A 40 -9.06 -2.20 -4.73
N GLU A 41 -9.11 -0.91 -4.40
CA GLU A 41 -7.98 -0.17 -3.83
C GLU A 41 -8.35 0.32 -2.43
N ALA A 42 -7.34 0.43 -1.57
CA ALA A 42 -7.47 1.02 -0.25
C ALA A 42 -6.38 2.08 -0.07
N VAL A 43 -6.69 3.13 0.68
CA VAL A 43 -5.71 4.16 1.05
C VAL A 43 -5.42 4.01 2.54
N ASP A 44 -4.15 3.88 2.88
CA ASP A 44 -3.71 3.73 4.27
C ASP A 44 -3.50 5.09 4.97
N SER A 45 -3.14 5.08 6.25
CA SER A 45 -2.96 6.30 7.04
C SER A 45 -1.83 7.20 6.53
N GLN A 46 -0.84 6.61 5.83
CA GLN A 46 0.26 7.33 5.19
C GLN A 46 -0.10 7.88 3.80
N GLY A 47 -1.33 7.63 3.30
CA GLY A 47 -1.77 8.03 1.97
C GLY A 47 -1.29 7.09 0.85
N SER A 48 -0.74 5.93 1.18
CA SER A 48 -0.33 4.93 0.20
C SER A 48 -1.55 4.27 -0.42
N VAL A 49 -1.53 4.03 -1.74
CA VAL A 49 -2.60 3.30 -2.44
C VAL A 49 -2.22 1.83 -2.55
N ILE A 50 -2.99 0.97 -1.88
CA ILE A 50 -2.82 -0.48 -1.85
C ILE A 50 -3.82 -1.10 -2.82
N LYS A 51 -3.31 -1.82 -3.82
CA LYS A 51 -4.13 -2.52 -4.82
C LYS A 51 -4.37 -3.95 -4.38
N MET A 52 -5.64 -4.35 -4.31
CA MET A 52 -6.06 -5.69 -3.91
C MET A 52 -6.65 -6.43 -5.12
N PHE A 53 -6.11 -7.60 -5.42
CA PHE A 53 -6.55 -8.45 -6.53
C PHE A 53 -7.70 -9.38 -6.11
N GLU A 54 -7.77 -9.72 -4.83
CA GLU A 54 -8.88 -10.44 -4.22
C GLU A 54 -8.98 -10.13 -2.72
N LYS A 55 -9.95 -10.74 -2.02
CA LYS A 55 -10.05 -10.64 -0.56
C LYS A 55 -8.89 -11.41 0.08
N PRO A 56 -8.14 -10.81 1.03
CA PRO A 56 -7.07 -11.49 1.76
C PRO A 56 -7.53 -12.77 2.44
N LYS A 57 -6.69 -13.81 2.37
CA LYS A 57 -6.88 -15.13 2.95
C LYS A 57 -5.77 -15.49 3.94
N LYS A 58 -4.62 -14.80 3.89
CA LYS A 58 -3.45 -14.98 4.76
C LYS A 58 -3.01 -13.64 5.33
N ILE A 59 -3.80 -13.12 6.27
CA ILE A 59 -3.57 -11.83 6.91
C ILE A 59 -2.57 -12.00 8.05
N MET A 60 -1.58 -11.11 8.09
CA MET A 60 -0.64 -10.98 9.19
C MET A 60 -0.69 -9.57 9.77
N THR A 61 -0.63 -9.47 11.09
CA THR A 61 -0.58 -8.22 11.85
C THR A 61 0.79 -8.09 12.51
N THR A 62 1.31 -6.86 12.62
CA THR A 62 2.65 -6.63 13.21
C THR A 62 2.63 -6.25 14.68
N HIS A 63 1.44 -6.23 15.32
CA HIS A 63 1.31 -5.85 16.71
C HIS A 63 0.06 -6.46 17.37
N PHE A 64 0.16 -6.85 18.64
CA PHE A 64 -0.88 -7.62 19.33
C PHE A 64 -2.28 -6.96 19.38
N TYR A 65 -2.37 -5.63 19.48
CA TYR A 65 -3.69 -4.97 19.48
C TYR A 65 -4.37 -5.04 18.10
N LEU A 66 -3.58 -5.15 17.02
CA LEU A 66 -4.12 -5.29 15.68
C LEU A 66 -4.78 -6.66 15.52
N ASP A 67 -4.25 -7.70 16.17
CA ASP A 67 -4.90 -9.02 16.21
C ASP A 67 -6.33 -8.89 16.71
N ALA A 68 -6.52 -8.08 17.76
CA ALA A 68 -7.83 -7.84 18.36
C ALA A 68 -8.83 -7.18 17.41
N ILE A 69 -8.37 -6.15 16.71
CA ILE A 69 -9.17 -5.45 15.71
C ILE A 69 -9.51 -6.39 14.56
N VAL A 70 -8.50 -7.05 13.98
CA VAL A 70 -8.66 -7.86 12.78
C VAL A 70 -9.55 -9.08 13.05
N LEU A 71 -9.34 -9.81 14.14
CA LEU A 71 -10.23 -10.92 14.52
C LEU A 71 -11.63 -10.47 14.96
N GLY A 72 -11.84 -9.18 15.20
CA GLY A 72 -13.17 -8.57 15.35
C GLY A 72 -13.94 -8.48 14.03
N ILE A 73 -13.24 -8.40 12.89
CA ILE A 73 -13.83 -8.15 11.56
C ILE A 73 -13.72 -9.33 10.59
N VAL A 74 -12.74 -10.23 10.76
CA VAL A 74 -12.56 -11.41 9.90
C VAL A 74 -12.67 -12.72 10.68
N PRO A 75 -13.09 -13.81 10.01
CA PRO A 75 -13.02 -15.14 10.62
C PRO A 75 -11.55 -15.53 10.91
N PRO A 76 -11.27 -16.25 12.02
CA PRO A 76 -9.90 -16.58 12.44
C PRO A 76 -9.07 -17.31 11.38
N GLU A 77 -9.72 -18.08 10.52
CA GLU A 77 -9.09 -18.87 9.46
C GLU A 77 -8.39 -17.99 8.39
N ARG A 78 -8.63 -16.66 8.39
CA ARG A 78 -7.90 -15.71 7.54
C ARG A 78 -6.64 -15.16 8.17
N MET A 79 -6.43 -15.32 9.47
CA MET A 79 -5.20 -14.91 10.14
C MET A 79 -4.17 -16.02 10.02
N ILE A 80 -3.01 -15.73 9.44
CA ILE A 80 -1.93 -16.72 9.31
C ILE A 80 -1.06 -16.80 10.58
N ALA A 81 -1.00 -15.72 11.34
CA ALA A 81 -0.29 -15.63 12.60
C ALA A 81 -0.96 -14.63 13.55
N ILE A 82 -0.75 -14.83 14.85
CA ILE A 82 -1.16 -13.93 15.93
C ILE A 82 -0.05 -13.84 16.99
N PHE A 83 -0.13 -12.83 17.84
CA PHE A 83 0.72 -12.70 19.02
C PHE A 83 0.26 -13.64 20.14
N LYS A 84 1.23 -14.17 20.89
CA LYS A 84 0.99 -15.06 22.04
C LYS A 84 0.02 -14.50 23.06
N THR A 85 -0.01 -13.18 23.22
CA THR A 85 -0.96 -12.48 24.09
C THR A 85 -2.41 -12.76 23.71
N ALA A 86 -2.73 -12.96 22.43
CA ALA A 86 -4.09 -13.25 21.99
C ALA A 86 -4.60 -14.62 22.48
N SER A 87 -3.68 -15.55 22.76
CA SER A 87 -3.96 -16.89 23.31
C SER A 87 -3.86 -16.99 24.83
N ASP A 88 -3.46 -15.91 25.51
CA ASP A 88 -3.33 -15.90 26.96
C ASP A 88 -4.66 -15.45 27.61
N PRO A 89 -5.37 -16.34 28.33
CA PRO A 89 -6.64 -16.01 28.98
C PRO A 89 -6.51 -14.97 30.10
N ALA A 90 -5.31 -14.71 30.62
CA ALA A 90 -5.09 -13.68 31.63
C ALA A 90 -5.19 -12.26 31.06
N VAL A 91 -4.97 -12.10 29.74
CA VAL A 91 -4.86 -10.77 29.10
C VAL A 91 -5.70 -10.61 27.83
N SER A 92 -6.35 -11.68 27.33
CA SER A 92 -7.11 -11.66 26.09
C SER A 92 -8.47 -12.34 26.21
N TYR A 93 -9.50 -11.71 25.64
CA TYR A 93 -10.85 -12.28 25.49
C TYR A 93 -11.00 -13.15 24.24
N MET A 94 -9.93 -13.33 23.47
CA MET A 94 -9.98 -13.90 22.13
C MET A 94 -9.45 -15.32 22.06
N VAL A 95 -9.16 -15.94 23.20
CA VAL A 95 -8.55 -17.27 23.31
C VAL A 95 -9.24 -18.30 22.40
N LYS A 96 -10.58 -18.35 22.41
CA LYS A 96 -11.35 -19.26 21.54
C LYS A 96 -11.16 -19.04 20.04
N LYS A 97 -10.92 -17.79 19.63
CA LYS A 97 -10.61 -17.46 18.24
C LYS A 97 -9.15 -17.79 17.92
N ALA A 98 -8.26 -17.50 18.87
CA ALA A 98 -6.82 -17.75 18.77
C ALA A 98 -6.47 -19.24 18.64
N GLU A 99 -7.20 -20.13 19.32
CA GLU A 99 -7.04 -21.59 19.23
C GLU A 99 -7.19 -22.15 17.80
N LYS A 100 -7.83 -21.40 16.89
CA LYS A 100 -8.02 -21.80 15.49
C LYS A 100 -6.87 -21.41 14.58
N ILE A 101 -5.90 -20.65 15.09
CA ILE A 101 -4.79 -20.09 14.32
C ILE A 101 -3.52 -20.84 14.70
N GLN A 102 -2.82 -21.35 13.69
CA GLN A 102 -1.70 -22.27 13.92
C GLN A 102 -0.46 -21.57 14.47
N ASN A 103 -0.14 -20.38 13.95
CA ASN A 103 1.12 -19.70 14.26
C ASN A 103 0.91 -18.65 15.34
N ASN A 104 1.62 -18.83 16.45
CA ASN A 104 1.51 -17.95 17.61
C ASN A 104 2.89 -17.47 18.03
N THR A 105 3.16 -16.19 17.79
CA THR A 105 4.51 -15.63 17.90
C THR A 105 4.61 -14.56 18.98
N SER A 106 5.82 -14.34 19.48
CA SER A 106 6.10 -13.20 20.37
C SER A 106 6.48 -11.94 19.58
N GLU A 107 6.92 -12.10 18.34
CA GLU A 107 7.42 -11.04 17.47
C GLU A 107 7.21 -11.41 15.99
N ILE A 108 7.09 -10.41 15.13
CA ILE A 108 6.97 -10.60 13.68
C ILE A 108 8.27 -10.13 13.02
N SER A 109 9.21 -11.06 12.86
CA SER A 109 10.46 -10.82 12.14
C SER A 109 10.24 -10.89 10.63
N LEU A 110 11.12 -10.29 9.82
CA LEU A 110 11.03 -10.39 8.35
C LEU A 110 11.13 -11.84 7.86
N GLU A 111 11.95 -12.66 8.50
CA GLU A 111 12.06 -14.09 8.19
C GLU A 111 10.73 -14.80 8.42
N THR A 112 10.00 -14.41 9.46
CA THR A 112 8.66 -14.96 9.75
C THR A 112 7.67 -14.55 8.66
N VAL A 113 7.71 -13.30 8.20
CA VAL A 113 6.88 -12.82 7.09
C VAL A 113 7.16 -13.62 5.82
N VAL A 114 8.44 -13.80 5.46
CA VAL A 114 8.85 -14.57 4.27
C VAL A 114 8.43 -16.04 4.40
N ALA A 115 8.65 -16.67 5.56
CA ALA A 115 8.32 -18.07 5.78
C ALA A 115 6.80 -18.35 5.69
N LEU A 116 5.99 -17.41 6.18
CA LEU A 116 4.53 -17.56 6.19
C LEU A 116 3.86 -17.07 4.90
N SER A 117 4.53 -16.18 4.15
CA SER A 117 4.05 -15.63 2.87
C SER A 117 2.59 -15.14 2.98
N PRO A 118 2.35 -14.08 3.80
CA PRO A 118 1.04 -13.47 3.90
C PRO A 118 0.63 -12.80 2.58
N ASP A 119 -0.67 -12.63 2.38
CA ASP A 119 -1.24 -11.88 1.25
C ASP A 119 -1.71 -10.46 1.64
N LEU A 120 -1.64 -10.13 2.94
CA LEU A 120 -1.81 -8.79 3.47
C LEU A 120 -1.08 -8.67 4.81
N ILE A 121 -0.27 -7.62 4.96
CA ILE A 121 0.32 -7.21 6.22
C ILE A 121 -0.40 -5.96 6.72
N ILE A 122 -0.93 -6.00 7.93
CA ILE A 122 -1.51 -4.83 8.60
C ILE A 122 -0.54 -4.39 9.68
N THR A 123 -0.07 -3.15 9.58
CA THR A 123 0.93 -2.58 10.49
C THR A 123 0.48 -1.22 11.01
N ARG A 124 1.20 -0.70 12.00
CA ARG A 124 0.95 0.63 12.58
C ARG A 124 2.05 1.60 12.20
N GLU A 125 1.73 2.89 12.11
CA GLU A 125 2.73 3.94 11.83
C GLU A 125 3.94 3.86 12.78
N GLY A 126 3.70 3.61 14.06
CA GLY A 126 4.76 3.50 15.07
C GLY A 126 5.60 2.22 15.03
N ALA A 127 5.48 1.38 14.01
CA ALA A 127 6.41 0.26 13.75
C ALA A 127 7.78 0.76 13.26
N GLY A 128 7.85 1.98 12.72
CA GLY A 128 9.06 2.59 12.17
C GLY A 128 9.15 2.44 10.65
N GLU A 129 9.52 3.53 9.97
CA GLU A 129 9.52 3.60 8.50
C GLU A 129 10.44 2.55 7.85
N GLU A 130 11.60 2.28 8.43
CA GLU A 130 12.53 1.27 7.90
C GLU A 130 11.92 -0.13 7.88
N MET A 131 11.21 -0.49 8.96
CA MET A 131 10.53 -1.78 9.06
C MET A 131 9.33 -1.86 8.11
N ILE A 132 8.54 -0.78 8.02
CA ILE A 132 7.42 -0.69 7.06
C ILE A 132 7.94 -0.84 5.62
N GLN A 133 9.04 -0.16 5.28
CA GLN A 133 9.65 -0.26 3.95
C GLN A 133 10.15 -1.68 3.69
N SER A 134 10.78 -2.32 4.68
CA SER A 134 11.23 -3.71 4.56
C SER A 134 10.08 -4.68 4.24
N TYR A 135 8.88 -4.47 4.81
CA TYR A 135 7.70 -5.27 4.45
C TYR A 135 7.21 -4.99 3.02
N ARG A 136 7.26 -3.74 2.57
CA ARG A 136 6.85 -3.35 1.21
C ARG A 136 7.79 -3.94 0.15
N ASP A 137 9.08 -4.05 0.46
CA ASP A 137 10.09 -4.64 -0.41
C ASP A 137 9.89 -6.15 -0.66
N LEU A 138 9.07 -6.81 0.15
CA LEU A 138 8.65 -8.21 -0.04
C LEU A 138 7.53 -8.39 -1.07
N GLU A 139 7.15 -7.33 -1.79
CA GLU A 139 6.07 -7.31 -2.78
C GLU A 139 4.69 -7.76 -2.23
N THR A 140 4.54 -7.77 -0.90
CA THR A 140 3.30 -8.09 -0.21
C THR A 140 2.53 -6.81 0.08
N PRO A 141 1.20 -6.77 -0.11
CA PRO A 141 0.39 -5.60 0.27
C PRO A 141 0.58 -5.26 1.75
N VAL A 142 0.96 -4.02 2.05
CA VAL A 142 1.12 -3.49 3.42
C VAL A 142 0.12 -2.37 3.63
N PHE A 143 -0.75 -2.51 4.63
CA PHE A 143 -1.73 -1.51 5.03
C PHE A 143 -1.32 -0.91 6.38
N VAL A 144 -1.02 0.40 6.41
CA VAL A 144 -0.64 1.13 7.63
C VAL A 144 -1.87 1.77 8.30
N VAL A 145 -2.05 1.53 9.60
CA VAL A 145 -3.08 2.19 10.43
C VAL A 145 -2.51 3.11 11.49
#